data_AF-A0A6N2U524-F1
#
_entry.id   AF-A0A6N2U524-F1
#
_cell.length_a   1.000
_cell.length_b   1.000
_cell.length_c   1.000
_cell.angle_alpha   90.00
_cell.angle_beta   90.00
_cell.angle_gamma   90.00
#
_symmetry.space_group_name_H-M   'P 1'
#
loop_
_entity.id
_entity.type
_entity.pdbx_description
1 polymer ?
#
loop_
_entity_poly.entity_id
_entity_poly.type
_entity_poly.pdbx_seq_one_letter_code
_entity_poly.pdbx_strand_id
1 'polypeptide(L)'
;MIKKDRFVCWLPCKPYVRQFLLHNFNTPDDTWTEIVNLSSDKELQNDFLSRLSKPGRYENKYRNLYRYTANVAVEIRRDDFYRYGWSMSNTEVVAFGTKIERRIKQILFLYLDTHVSMGLPLSAAIRNFQTKFGFTEDTWSYDTIRREYNRHGYRKTVENTTIFDFINRIILGKLSEFGTISQQGRLAYESDKL
;
A
#
# COMPACT_ATOMS: atom_id res chain seq x y z
N MET A 1 -19.99 6.72 29.24
CA MET A 1 -19.75 6.92 27.78
C MET A 1 -20.64 5.96 27.02
N ILE A 2 -21.51 6.47 26.14
CA ILE A 2 -22.36 5.63 25.28
C ILE A 2 -21.43 4.94 24.28
N LYS A 3 -21.32 3.61 24.35
CA LYS A 3 -20.52 2.82 23.40
C LYS A 3 -21.08 3.07 22.00
N LYS A 4 -20.26 3.62 21.11
CA LYS A 4 -20.66 3.88 19.73
C LYS A 4 -20.54 2.56 18.97
N ASP A 5 -21.65 2.02 18.50
CA ASP A 5 -21.62 0.85 17.62
C ASP A 5 -20.78 1.17 16.38
N ARG A 6 -19.69 0.42 16.20
CA ARG A 6 -18.83 0.52 15.03
C ARG A 6 -19.29 -0.50 13.99
N PHE A 7 -19.49 -0.02 12.77
CA PHE A 7 -19.81 -0.86 11.62
C PHE A 7 -18.51 -1.21 10.90
N VAL A 8 -18.36 -2.46 10.53
CA VAL A 8 -17.09 -2.98 10.00
C VAL A 8 -17.36 -3.84 8.78
N CYS A 9 -16.50 -3.71 7.76
CA CYS A 9 -16.38 -4.70 6.70
C CYS A 9 -15.04 -5.44 6.85
N TRP A 10 -15.11 -6.77 6.84
CA TRP A 10 -13.94 -7.62 6.88
C TRP A 10 -13.31 -7.68 5.48
N LEU A 11 -12.03 -7.33 5.40
CA LEU A 11 -11.23 -7.38 4.19
C LEU A 11 -10.20 -8.51 4.29
N PRO A 12 -10.36 -9.59 3.51
CA PRO A 12 -9.31 -10.58 3.30
C PRO A 12 -8.13 -9.95 2.56
N CYS A 13 -6.93 -10.07 3.12
CA CYS A 13 -5.73 -9.46 2.59
C CYS A 13 -4.49 -10.33 2.88
N LYS A 14 -3.36 -9.97 2.27
CA LYS A 14 -2.06 -10.61 2.58
C LYS A 14 -1.52 -10.06 3.91
N PRO A 15 -0.69 -10.82 4.64
CA PRO A 15 -0.17 -10.39 5.95
C PRO A 15 0.51 -9.01 5.95
N TYR A 16 1.35 -8.72 4.95
CA TYR A 16 1.99 -7.41 4.84
C TYR A 16 1.02 -6.27 4.49
N VAL A 17 -0.09 -6.56 3.79
CA VAL A 17 -1.15 -5.57 3.54
C VAL A 17 -1.88 -5.25 4.84
N ARG A 18 -2.20 -6.28 5.64
CA ARG A 18 -2.76 -6.09 6.98
C ARG A 18 -1.85 -5.23 7.86
N GLN A 19 -0.56 -5.58 7.92
CA GLN A 19 0.41 -4.85 8.72
C GLN A 19 0.51 -3.38 8.29
N PHE A 20 0.57 -3.12 6.98
CA PHE A 20 0.59 -1.77 6.45
C PHE A 20 -0.67 -0.97 6.84
N LEU A 21 -1.85 -1.57 6.70
CA LEU A 21 -3.11 -0.89 7.02
C LEU A 21 -3.21 -0.58 8.52
N LEU A 22 -2.83 -1.52 9.39
CA LEU A 22 -2.83 -1.29 10.84
C LEU A 22 -1.78 -0.24 11.23
N HIS A 23 -0.58 -0.31 10.68
CA HIS A 23 0.47 0.65 11.03
C HIS A 23 0.11 2.10 10.66
N ASN A 24 -0.61 2.32 9.56
CA ASN A 24 -0.92 3.67 9.07
C ASN A 24 -2.32 4.18 9.44
N PHE A 25 -3.28 3.27 9.66
CA PHE A 25 -4.70 3.61 9.76
C PHE A 25 -5.41 2.96 10.97
N ASN A 26 -4.68 2.33 11.90
CA ASN A 26 -5.30 1.75 13.08
C ASN A 26 -5.88 2.85 14.00
N THR A 27 -7.10 2.61 14.46
CA THR A 27 -7.85 3.52 15.35
C THR A 27 -8.48 2.73 16.49
N PRO A 28 -7.64 2.15 17.37
CA PRO A 28 -8.10 1.22 18.39
C PRO A 28 -9.06 1.89 19.37
N ASP A 29 -9.86 1.06 20.02
CA ASP A 29 -10.83 1.42 21.06
C ASP A 29 -10.83 0.35 22.15
N ASP A 30 -11.54 0.59 23.26
CA ASP A 30 -11.66 -0.34 24.38
C ASP A 30 -12.20 -1.72 23.96
N THR A 31 -12.95 -1.78 22.86
CA THR A 31 -13.57 -3.01 22.31
C THR A 31 -12.86 -3.56 21.07
N TRP A 32 -12.12 -2.73 20.33
CA TRP A 32 -11.48 -3.11 19.07
C TRP A 32 -10.01 -2.74 19.12
N THR A 33 -9.14 -3.73 19.32
CA THR A 33 -7.67 -3.54 19.32
C THR A 33 -7.11 -3.26 17.93
N GLU A 34 -7.75 -3.80 16.89
CA GLU A 34 -7.33 -3.69 15.50
C GLU A 34 -8.52 -3.30 14.63
N ILE A 35 -8.60 -2.01 14.30
CA ILE A 35 -9.63 -1.49 13.41
C ILE A 35 -9.08 -0.37 12.55
N VAL A 36 -9.24 -0.52 11.24
CA VAL A 36 -8.67 0.36 10.24
C VAL A 36 -9.69 1.41 9.83
N ASN A 37 -9.33 2.67 9.99
CA ASN A 37 -10.14 3.79 9.54
C ASN A 37 -9.44 4.52 8.39
N LEU A 38 -10.04 4.44 7.20
CA LEU A 38 -9.48 4.99 5.97
C LEU A 38 -9.79 6.47 5.75
N SER A 39 -10.45 7.15 6.70
CA SER A 39 -10.92 8.53 6.52
C SER A 39 -9.81 9.58 6.32
N SER A 40 -8.59 9.27 6.75
CA SER A 40 -7.42 10.11 6.48
C SER A 40 -6.99 10.08 5.01
N ASP A 41 -7.32 9.01 4.28
CA ASP A 41 -7.01 8.84 2.86
C ASP A 41 -8.30 8.79 2.05
N LYS A 42 -8.75 9.98 1.60
CA LYS A 42 -10.00 10.13 0.83
C LYS A 42 -10.02 9.29 -0.44
N GLU A 43 -8.87 9.12 -1.11
CA GLU A 43 -8.80 8.37 -2.36
C GLU A 43 -9.02 6.88 -2.08
N LEU A 44 -8.35 6.34 -1.07
CA LEU A 44 -8.50 4.96 -0.66
C LEU A 44 -9.91 4.71 -0.08
N GLN A 45 -10.45 5.65 0.68
CA GLN A 45 -11.79 5.59 1.26
C GLN A 45 -12.87 5.55 0.17
N ASN A 46 -12.86 6.49 -0.78
CA ASN A 46 -13.86 6.54 -1.84
C ASN A 46 -13.83 5.28 -2.71
N ASP A 47 -12.62 4.80 -2.99
CA ASP A 47 -12.37 3.59 -3.77
C ASP A 47 -12.78 2.32 -3.00
N PHE A 48 -12.67 2.31 -1.67
CA PHE A 48 -13.23 1.26 -0.83
C PHE A 48 -14.77 1.29 -0.83
N LEU A 49 -15.37 2.47 -0.61
CA LEU A 49 -16.84 2.64 -0.58
C LEU A 49 -17.49 2.27 -1.92
N SER A 50 -16.87 2.59 -3.05
CA SER A 50 -17.39 2.27 -4.39
C SER A 50 -17.46 0.75 -4.66
N ARG A 51 -16.71 -0.05 -3.90
CA ARG A 51 -16.65 -1.52 -4.02
C ARG A 51 -17.54 -2.24 -3.03
N LEU A 52 -18.07 -1.54 -2.03
CA LEU A 52 -19.03 -2.11 -1.10
C LEU A 52 -20.32 -2.47 -1.84
N SER A 53 -20.90 -3.58 -1.42
CA SER A 53 -22.16 -4.08 -1.92
C SER A 53 -22.98 -4.67 -0.77
N LYS A 54 -24.30 -4.60 -0.92
CA LYS A 54 -25.23 -5.39 -0.13
C LYS A 54 -25.11 -6.85 -0.57
N PRO A 55 -25.20 -7.83 0.35
CA PRO A 55 -25.07 -9.25 0.01
C PRO A 55 -26.08 -9.63 -1.08
N GLY A 56 -25.65 -10.38 -2.09
CA GLY A 56 -26.51 -10.85 -3.18
C GLY A 56 -26.18 -10.33 -4.57
N ARG A 57 -25.11 -9.56 -4.78
CA ARG A 57 -24.57 -9.31 -6.12
C ARG A 57 -23.83 -10.55 -6.63
N TYR A 58 -24.20 -10.98 -7.84
CA TYR A 58 -23.70 -12.16 -8.56
C TYR A 58 -22.16 -12.23 -8.59
N GLU A 59 -21.58 -13.32 -8.10
CA GLU A 59 -20.14 -13.62 -8.22
C GLU A 59 -19.81 -14.11 -9.64
N ASN A 60 -18.71 -13.67 -10.25
CA ASN A 60 -18.32 -14.25 -11.56
C ASN A 60 -16.82 -14.24 -11.92
N LYS A 61 -15.88 -14.32 -10.97
CA LYS A 61 -14.46 -14.54 -11.35
C LYS A 61 -13.60 -15.31 -10.35
N TYR A 62 -13.71 -15.01 -9.06
CA TYR A 62 -12.92 -15.68 -8.02
C TYR A 62 -13.86 -16.42 -7.07
N ARG A 63 -13.78 -17.76 -7.06
CA ARG A 63 -14.58 -18.60 -6.15
C ARG A 63 -14.01 -18.63 -4.73
N ASN A 64 -12.68 -18.59 -4.58
CA ASN A 64 -12.01 -18.71 -3.29
C ASN A 64 -10.78 -17.80 -3.20
N LEU A 65 -10.56 -17.23 -2.02
CA LEU A 65 -9.47 -16.29 -1.70
C LEU A 65 -8.33 -16.97 -0.93
N TYR A 66 -7.92 -18.19 -1.32
CA TYR A 66 -6.92 -18.99 -0.59
C TYR A 66 -5.55 -18.33 -0.32
N ARG A 67 -5.18 -17.32 -1.12
CA ARG A 67 -3.91 -16.59 -0.97
C ARG A 67 -3.96 -15.49 0.10
N TYR A 68 -5.15 -15.19 0.63
CA TYR A 68 -5.39 -14.13 1.59
C TYR A 68 -5.54 -14.77 2.97
N THR A 69 -4.41 -14.95 3.65
CA THR A 69 -4.35 -15.65 4.95
C THR A 69 -4.64 -14.74 6.14
N ALA A 70 -4.78 -13.43 5.92
CA ALA A 70 -5.04 -12.45 6.95
C ALA A 70 -6.36 -11.70 6.67
N ASN A 71 -7.00 -11.20 7.72
CA ASN A 71 -8.19 -10.37 7.63
C ASN A 71 -7.99 -9.07 8.41
N VAL A 72 -8.57 -7.98 7.90
CA VAL A 72 -8.59 -6.67 8.57
C VAL A 72 -10.03 -6.18 8.68
N ALA A 73 -10.35 -5.66 9.86
CA ALA A 73 -11.57 -4.92 10.11
C ALA A 73 -11.43 -3.48 9.59
N VAL A 74 -12.17 -3.11 8.54
CA VAL A 74 -12.23 -1.73 8.04
C VAL A 74 -13.51 -1.06 8.54
N GLU A 75 -13.37 0.06 9.24
CA GLU A 75 -14.49 0.83 9.77
C GLU A 75 -15.30 1.49 8.65
N ILE A 76 -16.63 1.37 8.75
CA ILE A 76 -17.61 1.99 7.87
C ILE A 76 -18.49 2.90 8.71
N ARG A 77 -18.84 4.08 8.18
CA ARG A 77 -19.83 4.94 8.83
C ARG A 77 -21.21 4.32 8.72
N ARG A 78 -22.06 4.55 9.72
CA ARG A 78 -23.45 4.07 9.72
C ARG A 78 -24.19 4.41 8.41
N ASP A 79 -24.05 5.63 7.92
CA ASP A 79 -24.73 6.07 6.68
C ASP A 79 -24.23 5.30 5.45
N ASP A 80 -22.91 5.07 5.37
CA ASP A 80 -22.28 4.35 4.26
C ASP A 80 -22.68 2.87 4.26
N PHE A 81 -22.81 2.28 5.45
CA PHE A 81 -23.29 0.91 5.63
C PHE A 81 -24.68 0.70 5.01
N TYR A 82 -25.61 1.63 5.24
CA TYR A 82 -26.97 1.52 4.68
C TYR A 82 -27.05 1.87 3.19
N ARG A 83 -26.19 2.79 2.71
CA ARG A 83 -26.15 3.22 1.31
C ARG A 83 -25.45 2.21 0.40
N TYR A 84 -24.20 1.88 0.69
CA TYR A 84 -23.33 1.08 -0.18
C TYR A 84 -23.33 -0.40 0.21
N GLY A 85 -23.50 -0.71 1.49
CA GLY A 85 -23.50 -2.07 2.02
C GLY A 85 -22.32 -2.34 2.94
N TRP A 86 -22.09 -3.62 3.24
CA TRP A 86 -21.14 -4.05 4.28
C TRP A 86 -20.24 -5.22 3.86
N SER A 87 -20.28 -5.59 2.59
CA SER A 87 -19.52 -6.71 2.04
C SER A 87 -18.95 -6.39 0.68
N MET A 88 -17.80 -6.96 0.35
CA MET A 88 -17.19 -6.88 -0.97
C MET A 88 -17.19 -8.26 -1.63
N SER A 89 -17.39 -8.30 -2.95
CA SER A 89 -17.21 -9.54 -3.71
C SER A 89 -15.73 -9.93 -3.77
N ASN A 90 -15.44 -11.21 -3.96
CA ASN A 90 -14.05 -11.70 -4.06
C ASN A 90 -13.23 -10.97 -5.15
N THR A 91 -13.86 -10.61 -6.27
CA THR A 91 -13.22 -9.85 -7.34
C THR A 91 -12.82 -8.45 -6.89
N GLU A 92 -13.71 -7.78 -6.16
CA GLU A 92 -13.45 -6.44 -5.65
C GLU A 92 -12.41 -6.43 -4.53
N VAL A 93 -12.40 -7.45 -3.67
CA VAL A 93 -11.35 -7.67 -2.66
C VAL A 93 -9.98 -7.75 -3.32
N VAL A 94 -9.86 -8.53 -4.40
CA VAL A 94 -8.60 -8.68 -5.15
C VAL A 94 -8.20 -7.36 -5.82
N ALA A 95 -9.16 -6.65 -6.43
CA ALA A 95 -8.89 -5.37 -7.09
C ALA A 95 -8.40 -4.31 -6.10
N PHE A 96 -9.09 -4.17 -4.96
CA PHE A 96 -8.70 -3.24 -3.89
C PHE A 96 -7.37 -3.63 -3.26
N GLY A 97 -7.16 -4.91 -2.97
CA GLY A 97 -5.90 -5.43 -2.46
C GLY A 97 -4.74 -5.12 -3.40
N THR A 98 -4.92 -5.27 -4.71
CA THR A 98 -3.91 -4.93 -5.72
C THR A 98 -3.53 -3.45 -5.68
N LYS A 99 -4.49 -2.54 -5.45
CA LYS A 99 -4.24 -1.11 -5.32
C LYS A 99 -3.41 -0.79 -4.07
N ILE A 100 -3.74 -1.37 -2.93
CA ILE A 100 -2.95 -1.21 -1.69
C ILE A 100 -1.56 -1.80 -1.87
N GLU A 101 -1.45 -3.00 -2.45
CA GLU A 101 -0.16 -3.64 -2.73
C GLU A 101 0.72 -2.76 -3.62
N ARG A 102 0.16 -2.12 -4.64
CA ARG A 102 0.90 -1.18 -5.49
C ARG A 102 1.47 -0.02 -4.67
N ARG A 103 0.71 0.56 -3.74
CA ARG A 103 1.17 1.64 -2.86
C ARG A 103 2.26 1.18 -1.89
N ILE A 104 2.11 0.01 -1.28
CA ILE A 104 3.15 -0.57 -0.41
C ILE A 104 4.46 -0.78 -1.20
N LYS A 105 4.35 -1.34 -2.40
CA LYS A 105 5.50 -1.56 -3.28
C LYS A 105 6.15 -0.26 -3.74
N GLN A 106 5.36 0.78 -4.02
CA GLN A 106 5.87 2.11 -4.33
C GLN A 106 6.78 2.64 -3.22
N ILE A 107 6.32 2.57 -1.97
CA ILE A 107 7.10 2.99 -0.80
C ILE A 107 8.36 2.13 -0.66
N LEU A 108 8.22 0.80 -0.79
CA LEU A 108 9.36 -0.12 -0.73
C LEU A 108 10.45 0.24 -1.74
N PHE A 109 10.09 0.37 -3.02
CA PHE A 109 11.06 0.60 -4.08
C PHE A 109 11.71 1.97 -3.96
N LEU A 110 10.93 3.01 -3.66
CA LEU A 110 11.48 4.34 -3.42
C LEU A 110 12.47 4.34 -2.25
N TYR A 111 12.12 3.66 -1.15
CA TYR A 111 13.01 3.55 0.01
C TYR A 111 14.29 2.80 -0.33
N LEU A 112 14.18 1.60 -0.93
CA LEU A 112 15.34 0.77 -1.25
C LEU A 112 16.26 1.46 -2.26
N ASP A 113 15.71 2.01 -3.35
CA ASP A 113 16.51 2.68 -4.37
C ASP A 113 17.27 3.86 -3.76
N THR A 114 16.61 4.71 -2.97
CA THR A 114 17.26 5.86 -2.33
C THR A 114 18.43 5.42 -1.42
N HIS A 115 18.25 4.39 -0.59
CA HIS A 115 19.29 3.96 0.34
C HIS A 115 20.44 3.21 -0.37
N VAL A 116 20.13 2.36 -1.34
CA VAL A 116 21.15 1.66 -2.14
C VAL A 116 21.99 2.65 -2.93
N SER A 117 21.33 3.66 -3.49
CA SER A 117 21.95 4.79 -4.18
C SER A 117 22.86 5.63 -3.27
N MET A 118 22.52 5.77 -1.99
CA MET A 118 23.40 6.41 -0.99
C MET A 118 24.58 5.54 -0.55
N GLY A 119 24.73 4.33 -1.09
CA GLY A 119 25.84 3.42 -0.80
C GLY A 119 25.55 2.38 0.29
N LEU A 120 24.33 2.29 0.80
CA LEU A 120 23.96 1.21 1.73
C LEU A 120 23.81 -0.12 0.98
N PRO A 121 24.38 -1.23 1.50
CA PRO A 121 24.11 -2.55 0.94
C PRO A 121 22.60 -2.85 0.93
N LEU A 122 22.11 -3.44 -0.16
CA LEU A 122 20.69 -3.81 -0.33
C LEU A 122 20.17 -4.64 0.87
N SER A 123 21.00 -5.55 1.40
CA SER A 123 20.65 -6.36 2.55
C SER A 123 20.34 -5.53 3.81
N ALA A 124 21.15 -4.50 4.07
CA ALA A 124 20.94 -3.57 5.17
C ALA A 124 19.72 -2.69 4.90
N ALA A 125 19.54 -2.20 3.66
CA ALA A 125 18.38 -1.39 3.29
C ALA A 125 17.05 -2.15 3.50
N ILE A 126 16.97 -3.43 3.12
CA ILE A 126 15.77 -4.26 3.33
C ILE A 126 15.50 -4.48 4.81
N ARG A 127 16.52 -4.81 5.61
CA ARG A 127 16.34 -5.00 7.07
C ARG A 127 15.91 -3.70 7.76
N ASN A 128 16.48 -2.57 7.34
CA ASN A 128 16.07 -1.25 7.84
C ASN A 128 14.62 -0.94 7.46
N PHE A 129 14.20 -1.28 6.23
CA PHE A 129 12.81 -1.15 5.81
C PHE A 129 11.88 -2.02 6.67
N GLN A 130 12.19 -3.30 6.83
CA GLN A 130 11.42 -4.22 7.66
C GLN A 130 11.26 -3.68 9.09
N THR A 131 12.36 -3.24 9.71
CA THR A 131 12.35 -2.70 11.08
C THR A 131 11.53 -1.40 11.16
N LYS A 132 11.73 -0.47 10.22
CA LYS A 132 11.13 0.87 10.27
C LYS A 132 9.63 0.87 9.98
N PHE A 133 9.17 -0.02 9.11
CA PHE A 133 7.75 -0.15 8.74
C PHE A 133 7.04 -1.28 9.52
N GLY A 134 7.73 -1.91 10.46
CA GLY A 134 7.17 -2.96 11.31
C GLY A 134 6.80 -4.25 10.58
N PHE A 135 7.51 -4.58 9.49
CA PHE A 135 7.36 -5.87 8.80
C PHE A 135 8.29 -6.89 9.44
N THR A 136 7.72 -7.94 10.03
CA THR A 136 8.46 -9.11 10.50
C THR A 136 8.69 -10.12 9.36
N GLU A 137 9.59 -11.08 9.56
CA GLU A 137 9.89 -12.12 8.57
C GLU A 137 8.66 -12.97 8.21
N ASP A 138 7.74 -13.16 9.18
CA ASP A 138 6.49 -13.88 8.99
C ASP A 138 5.47 -13.08 8.16
N THR A 139 5.50 -11.75 8.25
CA THR A 139 4.57 -10.88 7.51
C THR A 139 5.04 -10.58 6.09
N TRP A 140 6.32 -10.26 5.93
CA TRP A 140 6.97 -10.03 4.64
C TRP A 140 8.45 -10.41 4.70
N SER A 141 8.76 -11.60 4.22
CA SER A 141 10.12 -12.15 4.31
C SER A 141 11.14 -11.37 3.47
N TYR A 142 12.36 -11.30 3.99
CA TYR A 142 13.51 -10.67 3.35
C TYR A 142 13.71 -11.21 1.92
N ASP A 143 13.65 -12.53 1.75
CA ASP A 143 13.87 -13.16 0.45
C ASP A 143 12.76 -12.86 -0.56
N THR A 144 11.54 -12.60 -0.08
CA THR A 144 10.45 -12.17 -0.97
C THR A 144 10.67 -10.73 -1.41
N ILE A 145 11.04 -9.83 -0.50
CA ILE A 145 11.36 -8.43 -0.82
C ILE A 145 12.53 -8.36 -1.80
N ARG A 146 13.61 -9.11 -1.54
CA ARG A 146 14.79 -9.15 -2.41
C ARG A 146 14.47 -9.64 -3.82
N ARG A 147 13.65 -10.68 -3.95
CA ARG A 147 13.22 -11.20 -5.26
C ARG A 147 12.35 -10.19 -6.01
N GLU A 148 11.43 -9.52 -5.32
CA GLU A 148 10.60 -8.46 -5.91
C GLU A 148 11.46 -7.28 -6.40
N TYR A 149 12.44 -6.85 -5.60
CA TYR A 149 13.40 -5.82 -5.96
C TYR A 149 14.21 -6.17 -7.21
N ASN A 150 14.78 -7.38 -7.25
CA ASN A 150 15.59 -7.81 -8.39
C ASN A 150 14.78 -7.92 -9.69
N ARG A 151 13.47 -8.21 -9.61
CA ARG A 151 12.56 -8.22 -10.78
C ARG A 151 12.28 -6.84 -11.34
N HIS A 152 12.31 -5.81 -10.49
CA HIS A 152 12.07 -4.42 -10.89
C HIS A 152 13.31 -3.73 -11.48
N GLY A 153 14.41 -4.48 -11.67
CA GLY A 153 15.76 -3.99 -11.93
C GLY A 153 15.87 -2.84 -12.93
N TYR A 154 15.91 -1.62 -12.40
CA TYR A 154 16.44 -0.45 -13.07
C TYR A 154 17.73 -0.03 -12.36
N ARG A 155 18.88 -0.39 -12.93
CA ARG A 155 20.18 0.06 -12.45
C ARG A 155 20.46 1.44 -13.07
N LYS A 156 20.28 2.53 -12.31
CA LYS A 156 20.90 3.82 -12.70
C LYS A 156 22.39 3.73 -12.40
N THR A 157 23.20 3.79 -13.44
CA THR A 157 24.62 4.13 -13.34
C THR A 157 24.74 5.46 -12.62
N VAL A 158 25.54 5.49 -11.56
CA VAL A 158 25.80 6.69 -10.77
C VAL A 158 26.73 7.57 -11.61
N GLU A 159 26.17 8.59 -12.26
CA GLU A 159 26.96 9.68 -12.84
C GLU A 159 27.25 10.71 -11.75
N ASN A 160 28.48 11.25 -11.74
CA ASN A 160 29.00 12.24 -10.79
C ASN A 160 28.17 13.54 -10.80
N THR A 161 27.02 13.50 -10.15
CA THR A 161 26.12 14.64 -9.87
C THR A 161 26.09 14.84 -8.36
N THR A 162 25.67 16.03 -7.91
CA THR A 162 25.55 16.25 -6.46
C THR A 162 24.57 15.24 -5.87
N ILE A 163 24.77 14.86 -4.60
CA ILE A 163 23.90 13.88 -3.91
C ILE A 163 22.43 14.29 -4.01
N PHE A 164 22.14 15.59 -3.99
CA PHE A 164 20.79 16.15 -4.13
C PHE A 164 20.20 15.92 -5.53
N ASP A 165 20.93 16.22 -6.60
CA ASP A 165 20.46 15.99 -7.98
C ASP A 165 20.20 14.51 -8.24
N PHE A 166 21.05 13.66 -7.66
CA PHE A 166 20.92 12.22 -7.75
C PHE A 166 19.66 11.71 -7.02
N ILE A 167 19.40 12.18 -5.80
CA ILE A 167 18.17 11.85 -5.05
C ILE A 167 16.94 12.34 -5.82
N ASN A 168 16.96 13.58 -6.34
CA ASN A 168 15.85 14.14 -7.12
C ASN A 168 15.56 13.30 -8.37
N ARG A 169 16.59 12.88 -9.11
CA ARG A 169 16.45 12.01 -10.29
C ARG A 169 15.89 10.62 -9.93
N ILE A 170 16.19 10.10 -8.74
CA ILE A 170 15.61 8.83 -8.26
C ILE A 170 14.13 9.01 -7.97
N ILE A 171 13.77 10.03 -7.18
CA ILE A 171 12.38 10.33 -6.81
C ILE A 171 11.53 10.53 -8.07
N LEU A 172 11.93 11.43 -8.97
CA LEU A 172 11.20 11.73 -10.21
C LEU A 172 11.11 10.52 -11.15
N GLY A 173 12.19 9.74 -11.26
CA GLY A 173 12.18 8.51 -12.04
C GLY A 173 11.12 7.53 -11.54
N LYS A 174 11.07 7.29 -10.23
CA LYS A 174 10.11 6.37 -9.61
C LYS A 174 8.68 6.88 -9.73
N LEU A 175 8.44 8.17 -9.44
CA LEU A 175 7.11 8.77 -9.60
C LEU A 175 6.58 8.58 -11.04
N SER A 176 7.46 8.66 -12.04
CA SER A 176 7.09 8.45 -13.44
C SER A 176 6.82 6.98 -13.77
N GLU A 177 7.67 6.05 -13.33
CA GLU A 177 7.46 4.60 -13.49
C GLU A 177 6.12 4.15 -12.90
N PHE A 178 5.76 4.74 -11.77
CA PHE A 178 4.51 4.45 -11.09
C PHE A 178 3.29 5.15 -11.70
N GLY A 179 3.47 5.96 -12.76
CA GLY A 179 2.41 6.70 -13.41
C GLY A 179 1.81 7.83 -12.55
N THR A 180 2.53 8.26 -11.51
CA THR A 180 2.14 9.41 -10.69
C THR A 180 2.41 10.71 -11.43
N ILE A 181 3.51 10.77 -12.19
CA ILE A 181 3.83 11.86 -13.11
C ILE A 181 4.01 11.32 -14.52
N SER A 182 3.62 12.10 -15.53
CA SER A 182 3.86 11.77 -16.93
C SER A 182 5.35 11.90 -17.27
N GLN A 183 5.80 11.28 -18.38
CA GLN A 183 7.17 11.48 -18.87
C GLN A 183 7.46 12.96 -19.16
N GLN A 184 6.48 13.68 -19.69
CA GLN A 184 6.57 15.13 -19.90
C GLN A 184 6.77 15.87 -18.57
N GLY A 185 6.01 15.52 -17.52
CA GLY A 185 6.16 16.12 -16.20
C GLY A 185 7.54 15.85 -15.60
N ARG A 186 8.05 14.62 -15.75
CA ARG A 186 9.41 14.27 -15.32
C ARG A 186 10.48 15.16 -15.98
N LEU A 187 10.42 15.33 -17.31
CA LEU A 187 11.38 16.15 -18.05
C LEU A 187 11.30 17.62 -17.65
N ALA A 188 10.09 18.14 -17.41
CA ALA A 188 9.90 19.50 -16.91
C ALA A 188 10.55 19.70 -15.54
N TYR A 189 10.31 18.79 -14.59
CA TYR A 189 10.89 18.87 -13.23
C TYR A 189 12.38 18.59 -13.17
N GLU A 190 12.94 17.79 -14.08
CA GLU A 190 14.40 17.56 -14.16
C GLU A 190 15.15 18.75 -14.81
N SER A 191 14.46 19.66 -15.50
CA SER A 191 15.10 20.77 -16.23
C SER A 191 15.03 22.13 -15.52
N ASP A 192 14.42 22.21 -14.33
CA ASP A 192 14.17 23.45 -13.56
C ASP A 192 13.54 24.60 -14.39
N LYS A 193 12.88 24.28 -15.52
CA LYS A 193 12.24 25.24 -16.42
C LYS A 193 10.75 25.41 -16.11
N LEU A 194 10.46 25.89 -14.91
CA LEU A 194 9.14 26.43 -14.54
C LEU A 194 9.26 27.92 -14.23
#